data_AF-A0A520BT82-F1
#
_entry.id   AF-A0A520BT82-F1
#
_cell.length_a   1.000
_cell.length_b   1.000
_cell.length_c   1.000
_cell.angle_alpha   90.00
_cell.angle_beta   90.00
_cell.angle_gamma   90.00
#
_symmetry.space_group_name_H-M   'P 1'
#
loop_
_entity.id
_entity.type
_entity.pdbx_description
1 polymer ?
#
loop_
_entity_poly.entity_id
_entity_poly.type
_entity_poly.pdbx_seq_one_letter_code
_entity_poly.pdbx_strand_id
1 'polypeptide(L)'
;MKKITFTILCISFLLSTAFAQKGIDFRQTYPGGGKLLMYLDSGAKNVYYWNVYPNQPNTYFSYLPDVNNLSLQINFRKNIKVPNFRYTILLDNKPFVVNKSIDETQLNEVDRGEDDLFRATGLGSFPIKNKVVTVLVYDIENPADIDKSVFYGKPIPKAKIKNIARRFKSGEGVEYDWITDPKEKTNLILTENDDELTIYKDRSDIDYIYEIVINDKKTQKTIFASTVWNYGGIFDETRKPSPYVATDKSIFKKSGDYEVVIRPKIKWDGYRNSDISQKEIENYATRYTLSVTLENESYSKKDLIIYGLIICVIFGAIGGASFTYIKKKNAKKLLEQYKEKEIVTLQLNSVRSQLNPHFLFNALAGIQNLMNKNEIDNANKYLSKFARITRNVLNNTDLISLAQEKT
;
A
#
# COMPACT_ATOMS: atom_id res chain seq x y z
N MET A 1 48.56 -45.59 -57.68
CA MET A 1 47.82 -44.33 -57.44
C MET A 1 46.32 -44.39 -57.72
N LYS A 2 45.80 -45.22 -58.64
CA LYS A 2 44.34 -45.24 -58.98
C LYS A 2 43.39 -45.91 -57.94
N LYS A 3 43.89 -46.75 -57.04
CA LYS A 3 43.04 -47.39 -55.99
C LYS A 3 42.80 -46.50 -54.77
N ILE A 4 43.72 -45.60 -54.43
CA ILE A 4 43.60 -44.73 -53.24
C ILE A 4 42.63 -43.56 -53.51
N THR A 5 42.61 -43.04 -54.74
CA THR A 5 41.66 -42.00 -55.14
C THR A 5 40.22 -42.50 -55.20
N PHE A 6 39.97 -43.76 -55.54
CA PHE A 6 38.61 -44.33 -55.57
C PHE A 6 38.04 -44.54 -54.16
N THR A 7 38.87 -44.96 -53.19
CA THR A 7 38.43 -45.12 -51.79
C THR A 7 38.12 -43.78 -51.12
N ILE A 8 38.89 -42.73 -51.42
CA ILE A 8 38.63 -41.37 -50.90
C ILE A 8 37.37 -40.76 -51.54
N LEU A 9 37.08 -41.06 -52.81
CA LEU A 9 35.85 -40.63 -53.50
C LEU A 9 34.60 -41.36 -52.97
N CYS A 10 34.70 -42.64 -52.65
CA CYS A 10 33.61 -43.40 -52.02
C CYS A 10 33.36 -42.96 -50.56
N ILE A 11 34.41 -42.60 -49.80
CA ILE A 11 34.25 -42.06 -48.43
C ILE A 11 33.62 -40.66 -48.47
N SER A 12 33.94 -39.82 -49.45
CA SER A 12 33.29 -38.51 -49.62
C SER A 12 31.85 -38.61 -50.12
N PHE A 13 31.49 -39.64 -50.90
CA PHE A 13 30.09 -39.94 -51.24
C PHE A 13 29.31 -40.61 -50.09
N LEU A 14 29.96 -41.38 -49.21
CA LEU A 14 29.34 -41.92 -47.99
C LEU A 14 29.15 -40.84 -46.91
N LEU A 15 30.05 -39.86 -46.82
CA LEU A 15 29.88 -38.70 -45.93
C LEU A 15 28.88 -37.67 -46.48
N SER A 16 28.70 -37.56 -47.81
CA SER A 16 27.66 -36.70 -48.38
C SER A 16 26.26 -37.34 -48.30
N THR A 17 26.16 -38.67 -48.37
CA THR A 17 24.89 -39.39 -48.18
C THR A 17 24.50 -39.54 -46.71
N ALA A 18 25.45 -39.55 -45.77
CA ALA A 18 25.16 -39.42 -44.34
C ALA A 18 24.69 -38.01 -43.93
N PHE A 19 24.99 -36.98 -44.73
CA PHE A 19 24.45 -35.63 -44.55
C PHE A 19 23.16 -35.35 -45.33
N ALA A 20 22.77 -36.24 -46.25
CA ALA A 20 21.55 -36.10 -47.06
C ALA A 20 20.33 -36.86 -46.51
N GLN A 21 20.45 -37.51 -45.35
CA GLN A 21 19.34 -38.07 -44.58
C GLN A 21 19.02 -37.22 -43.34
N LYS A 22 19.17 -35.88 -43.43
CA LYS A 22 18.57 -34.95 -42.47
C LYS A 22 17.08 -34.74 -42.82
N GLY A 23 16.33 -35.83 -42.82
CA GLY A 23 14.90 -35.75 -42.55
C GLY A 23 14.77 -35.18 -41.13
N ILE A 24 13.93 -34.17 -40.96
CA ILE A 24 13.66 -33.58 -39.65
C ILE A 24 13.12 -34.72 -38.76
N ASP A 25 13.96 -35.24 -37.87
CA ASP A 25 13.66 -36.42 -37.06
C ASP A 25 12.75 -35.99 -35.90
N PHE A 26 11.47 -35.84 -36.22
CA PHE A 26 10.38 -35.43 -35.32
C PHE A 26 10.05 -36.55 -34.30
N ARG A 27 10.99 -36.89 -33.41
CA ARG A 27 10.82 -38.03 -32.48
C ARG A 27 9.92 -37.75 -31.28
N GLN A 28 9.67 -36.50 -30.92
CA GLN A 28 8.95 -36.14 -29.70
C GLN A 28 7.67 -35.36 -29.99
N THR A 29 6.57 -35.80 -29.38
CA THR A 29 5.24 -35.18 -29.48
C THR A 29 4.97 -34.34 -28.24
N TYR A 30 4.39 -33.16 -28.43
CA TYR A 30 3.97 -32.27 -27.36
C TYR A 30 2.53 -31.80 -27.60
N PRO A 31 1.76 -31.49 -26.54
CA PRO A 31 0.49 -30.79 -26.67
C PRO A 31 0.65 -29.45 -27.40
N GLY A 32 -0.14 -29.25 -28.45
CA GLY A 32 -0.19 -27.99 -29.21
C GLY A 32 -1.33 -27.06 -28.77
N GLY A 33 -2.15 -27.48 -27.81
CA GLY A 33 -3.36 -26.77 -27.38
C GLY A 33 -4.60 -27.14 -28.19
N GLY A 34 -5.76 -27.12 -27.54
CA GLY A 34 -7.03 -27.53 -28.14
C GLY A 34 -6.96 -28.96 -28.70
N LYS A 35 -7.24 -29.11 -29.99
CA LYS A 35 -7.16 -30.39 -30.72
C LYS A 35 -5.80 -30.66 -31.38
N LEU A 36 -4.80 -29.81 -31.14
CA LEU A 36 -3.51 -29.87 -31.82
C LEU A 36 -2.45 -30.58 -31.02
N LEU A 37 -1.58 -31.25 -31.75
CA LEU A 37 -0.27 -31.71 -31.30
C LEU A 37 0.79 -31.09 -32.16
N MET A 38 1.95 -30.92 -31.54
CA MET A 38 3.14 -30.46 -32.22
C MET A 38 4.26 -31.48 -32.10
N TYR A 39 5.02 -31.58 -33.18
CA TYR A 39 6.24 -32.35 -33.26
C TYR A 39 7.37 -31.39 -33.55
N LEU A 40 8.44 -31.48 -32.75
CA LEU A 40 9.57 -30.56 -32.79
C LEU A 40 10.84 -31.30 -33.23
N ASP A 41 11.87 -30.54 -33.59
CA ASP A 41 13.18 -31.11 -33.90
C ASP A 41 13.71 -31.98 -32.73
N SER A 42 14.45 -33.04 -33.03
CA SER A 42 15.03 -33.93 -32.00
C SER A 42 15.94 -33.22 -30.98
N GLY A 43 16.52 -32.08 -31.37
CA GLY A 43 17.35 -31.24 -30.51
C GLY A 43 16.60 -30.10 -29.81
N ALA A 44 15.26 -30.07 -29.84
CA ALA A 44 14.46 -29.01 -29.24
C ALA A 44 14.70 -28.91 -27.73
N LYS A 45 15.05 -27.71 -27.28
CA LYS A 45 15.21 -27.31 -25.87
C LYS A 45 14.33 -26.10 -25.58
N ASN A 46 14.15 -25.82 -24.29
CA ASN A 46 13.36 -24.68 -23.81
C ASN A 46 11.96 -24.66 -24.41
N VAL A 47 11.27 -25.80 -24.29
CA VAL A 47 9.92 -25.99 -24.86
C VAL A 47 8.88 -25.73 -23.78
N TYR A 48 8.22 -24.57 -23.81
CA TYR A 48 7.15 -24.22 -22.88
C TYR A 48 5.84 -24.25 -23.62
N TYR A 49 5.01 -25.26 -23.38
CA TYR A 49 3.79 -25.49 -24.16
C TYR A 49 2.55 -25.37 -23.29
N TRP A 50 1.39 -25.20 -23.93
CA TRP A 50 0.09 -25.23 -23.26
C TRP A 50 -0.07 -24.19 -22.13
N ASN A 51 0.55 -23.02 -22.28
CA ASN A 51 0.28 -21.91 -21.37
C ASN A 51 -1.11 -21.33 -21.68
N VAL A 52 -1.96 -21.24 -20.66
CA VAL A 52 -3.32 -20.69 -20.75
C VAL A 52 -3.45 -19.47 -19.85
N TYR A 53 -4.28 -18.52 -20.26
CA TYR A 53 -4.44 -17.23 -19.59
C TYR A 53 -5.90 -16.98 -19.22
N PRO A 54 -6.21 -16.53 -17.98
CA PRO A 54 -7.58 -16.32 -17.53
C PRO A 54 -8.40 -15.35 -18.40
N ASN A 55 -7.74 -14.41 -19.07
CA ASN A 55 -8.35 -13.37 -19.90
C ASN A 55 -8.41 -13.73 -21.40
N GLN A 56 -7.99 -14.93 -21.78
CA GLN A 56 -8.01 -15.43 -23.16
C GLN A 56 -8.51 -16.88 -23.17
N PRO A 57 -9.84 -17.09 -23.06
CA PRO A 57 -10.40 -18.44 -23.15
C PRO A 57 -10.03 -19.08 -24.50
N ASN A 58 -9.89 -20.41 -24.50
CA ASN A 58 -9.55 -21.24 -25.66
C ASN A 58 -8.29 -20.76 -26.42
N THR A 59 -7.40 -20.03 -25.75
CA THR A 59 -6.10 -19.63 -26.30
C THR A 59 -4.98 -20.36 -25.59
N TYR A 60 -4.17 -21.04 -26.39
CA TYR A 60 -3.05 -21.86 -25.94
C TYR A 60 -1.76 -21.29 -26.48
N PHE A 61 -0.82 -20.93 -25.61
CA PHE A 61 0.45 -20.33 -25.98
C PHE A 61 1.62 -21.28 -25.72
N SER A 62 2.45 -21.45 -26.75
CA SER A 62 3.68 -22.24 -26.70
C SER A 62 4.86 -21.36 -27.06
N TYR A 63 5.81 -21.21 -26.13
CA TYR A 63 7.07 -20.49 -26.35
C TYR A 63 8.17 -21.48 -26.74
N LEU A 64 8.76 -21.26 -27.92
CA LEU A 64 9.67 -22.18 -28.61
C LEU A 64 10.95 -21.46 -29.10
N PRO A 65 11.73 -20.80 -28.21
CA PRO A 65 12.86 -19.95 -28.59
C PRO A 65 13.98 -20.69 -29.33
N ASP A 66 14.22 -21.97 -28.99
CA ASP A 66 15.36 -22.74 -29.51
C ASP A 66 14.94 -23.81 -30.54
N VAL A 67 13.72 -23.73 -31.06
CA VAL A 67 13.17 -24.68 -32.03
C VAL A 67 13.32 -24.14 -33.45
N ASN A 68 13.74 -24.98 -34.39
CA ASN A 68 13.89 -24.59 -35.80
C ASN A 68 12.66 -24.93 -36.62
N ASN A 69 12.09 -26.13 -36.44
CA ASN A 69 10.91 -26.59 -37.17
C ASN A 69 9.80 -27.08 -36.24
N LEU A 70 8.58 -26.82 -36.67
CA LEU A 70 7.34 -27.18 -36.03
C LEU A 70 6.47 -27.95 -37.02
N SER A 71 6.16 -29.21 -36.73
CA SER A 71 5.15 -29.96 -37.46
C SER A 71 3.87 -30.06 -36.63
N LEU A 72 2.73 -29.86 -37.27
CA LEU A 72 1.43 -29.81 -36.61
C LEU A 72 0.53 -30.94 -37.06
N GLN A 73 -0.18 -31.53 -36.09
CA GLN A 73 -1.19 -32.56 -36.33
C GLN A 73 -2.45 -32.18 -35.57
N ILE A 74 -3.59 -32.33 -36.22
CA ILE A 74 -4.90 -32.20 -35.57
C ILE A 74 -5.46 -33.59 -35.25
N ASN A 75 -6.06 -33.72 -34.06
CA ASN A 75 -6.56 -34.99 -33.53
C ASN A 75 -8.04 -34.88 -33.16
N PHE A 76 -8.82 -35.88 -33.54
CA PHE A 76 -10.24 -35.99 -33.23
C PHE A 76 -10.52 -37.32 -32.54
N ARG A 77 -11.37 -37.30 -31.52
CA ARG A 77 -11.97 -38.54 -31.00
C ARG A 77 -12.87 -39.15 -32.07
N LYS A 78 -12.99 -40.48 -32.10
CA LYS A 78 -13.76 -41.20 -33.15
C LYS A 78 -15.20 -40.70 -33.30
N ASN A 79 -15.85 -40.29 -32.21
CA ASN A 79 -17.24 -39.81 -32.19
C ASN A 79 -17.47 -38.37 -32.70
N ILE A 80 -16.42 -37.62 -33.05
CA ILE A 80 -16.55 -36.23 -33.53
C ILE A 80 -16.82 -36.18 -35.04
N LYS A 81 -17.76 -35.32 -35.47
CA LYS A 81 -18.02 -35.02 -36.89
C LYS A 81 -16.95 -34.09 -37.47
N VAL A 82 -15.88 -34.67 -38.01
CA VAL A 82 -14.75 -33.92 -38.58
C VAL A 82 -15.09 -32.98 -39.75
N PRO A 83 -16.06 -33.27 -40.66
CA PRO A 83 -16.34 -32.42 -41.82
C PRO A 83 -16.81 -31.01 -41.46
N ASN A 84 -17.29 -30.81 -40.23
CA ASN A 84 -17.73 -29.52 -39.73
C ASN A 84 -16.56 -28.63 -39.30
N PHE A 85 -15.37 -29.19 -39.07
CA PHE A 85 -14.24 -28.42 -38.59
C PHE A 85 -13.57 -27.64 -39.72
N ARG A 86 -13.15 -26.43 -39.38
CA ARG A 86 -12.36 -25.55 -40.24
C ARG A 86 -11.11 -25.14 -39.50
N TYR A 87 -10.05 -24.90 -40.25
CA TYR A 87 -8.82 -24.36 -39.69
C TYR A 87 -8.24 -23.22 -40.54
N THR A 88 -7.59 -22.30 -39.84
CA THR A 88 -6.84 -21.18 -40.43
C THR A 88 -5.44 -21.19 -39.83
N ILE A 89 -4.42 -21.06 -40.66
CA ILE A 89 -3.02 -20.94 -40.24
C ILE A 89 -2.53 -19.55 -40.63
N LEU A 90 -2.01 -18.83 -39.64
CA LEU A 90 -1.36 -17.54 -39.81
C LEU A 90 0.15 -17.71 -39.58
N LEU A 91 0.96 -17.19 -40.49
CA LEU A 91 2.41 -17.07 -40.34
C LEU A 91 2.75 -15.60 -40.11
N ASP A 92 3.32 -15.28 -38.95
CA ASP A 92 3.61 -13.90 -38.54
C ASP A 92 2.40 -12.96 -38.70
N ASN A 93 1.24 -13.42 -38.21
CA ASN A 93 -0.06 -12.74 -38.30
C ASN A 93 -0.58 -12.52 -39.74
N LYS A 94 0.04 -13.13 -40.75
CA LYS A 94 -0.42 -13.09 -42.14
C LYS A 94 -1.10 -14.41 -42.52
N PRO A 95 -2.23 -14.37 -43.25
CA PRO A 95 -2.90 -15.59 -43.71
C PRO A 95 -1.99 -16.47 -44.57
N PHE A 96 -1.90 -17.76 -44.22
CA PHE A 96 -1.23 -18.79 -45.02
C PHE A 96 -2.21 -19.85 -45.50
N VAL A 97 -3.07 -20.34 -44.61
CA VAL A 97 -4.24 -21.17 -44.93
C VAL A 97 -5.45 -20.51 -44.27
N VAL A 98 -6.57 -20.39 -44.98
CA VAL A 98 -7.76 -19.71 -44.47
C VAL A 98 -8.96 -20.60 -44.66
N ASN A 99 -9.71 -20.83 -43.57
CA ASN A 99 -11.00 -21.51 -43.57
C ASN A 99 -11.00 -22.85 -44.33
N LYS A 100 -9.93 -23.64 -44.18
CA LYS A 100 -9.79 -24.91 -44.89
C LYS A 100 -10.52 -26.00 -44.12
N SER A 101 -11.29 -26.82 -44.84
CA SER A 101 -11.93 -28.02 -44.28
C SER A 101 -10.91 -29.11 -44.00
N ILE A 102 -11.25 -30.00 -43.07
CA ILE A 102 -10.44 -31.17 -42.77
C ILE A 102 -10.93 -32.32 -43.65
N ASP A 103 -10.03 -32.83 -44.48
CA ASP A 103 -10.32 -33.94 -45.38
C ASP A 103 -10.34 -35.25 -44.60
N GLU A 104 -11.51 -35.88 -44.49
CA GLU A 104 -11.68 -37.14 -43.77
C GLU A 104 -10.88 -38.28 -44.41
N THR A 105 -10.63 -38.23 -45.73
CA THR A 105 -9.87 -39.27 -46.42
C THR A 105 -8.38 -39.26 -46.03
N GLN A 106 -7.90 -38.17 -45.44
CA GLN A 106 -6.52 -38.00 -44.96
C GLN A 106 -6.37 -38.28 -43.46
N LEU A 107 -7.45 -38.71 -42.78
CA LEU A 107 -7.41 -39.07 -41.37
C LEU A 107 -6.90 -40.50 -41.20
N ASN A 108 -5.83 -40.66 -40.44
CA ASN A 108 -5.32 -41.96 -40.03
C ASN A 108 -5.80 -42.28 -38.61
N GLU A 109 -6.14 -43.55 -38.36
CA GLU A 109 -6.40 -44.01 -36.99
C GLU A 109 -5.09 -44.03 -36.20
N VAL A 110 -5.10 -43.45 -35.00
CA VAL A 110 -3.96 -43.37 -34.10
C VAL A 110 -4.40 -43.93 -32.75
N ASP A 111 -3.84 -45.08 -32.38
CA ASP A 111 -4.01 -45.67 -31.06
C ASP A 111 -3.10 -44.98 -30.04
N ARG A 112 -3.68 -44.61 -28.89
CA ARG A 112 -2.98 -43.93 -27.79
C ARG A 112 -3.02 -44.68 -26.46
N GLY A 113 -3.47 -45.94 -26.46
CA GLY A 113 -3.24 -46.85 -25.34
C GLY A 113 -4.19 -46.74 -24.14
N GLU A 114 -5.32 -46.07 -24.26
CA GLU A 114 -6.36 -46.01 -23.21
C GLU A 114 -7.77 -45.99 -23.83
N ASP A 115 -8.23 -47.08 -24.47
CA ASP A 115 -9.58 -47.29 -25.05
C ASP A 115 -10.16 -46.20 -26.00
N ASP A 116 -9.45 -45.08 -26.19
CA ASP A 116 -9.85 -43.91 -26.96
C ASP A 116 -9.13 -43.94 -28.31
N LEU A 117 -9.87 -44.34 -29.34
CA LEU A 117 -9.39 -44.32 -30.71
C LEU A 117 -9.44 -42.90 -31.27
N PHE A 118 -8.29 -42.37 -31.72
CA PHE A 118 -8.21 -41.06 -32.36
C PHE A 118 -8.10 -41.18 -33.87
N ARG A 119 -8.59 -40.16 -34.57
CA ARG A 119 -8.36 -39.91 -36.00
C ARG A 119 -7.52 -38.65 -36.13
N ALA A 120 -6.43 -38.70 -36.88
CA ALA A 120 -5.50 -37.60 -36.96
C ALA A 120 -5.02 -37.33 -38.39
N THR A 121 -4.74 -36.06 -38.68
CA THR A 121 -4.10 -35.65 -39.94
C THR A 121 -3.11 -34.52 -39.73
N GLY A 122 -2.09 -34.45 -40.59
CA GLY A 122 -1.06 -33.42 -40.53
C GLY A 122 -1.57 -32.09 -41.11
N LEU A 123 -1.30 -30.99 -40.42
CA LEU A 123 -1.57 -29.64 -40.91
C LEU A 123 -0.36 -29.01 -41.63
N GLY A 124 0.79 -29.67 -41.59
CA GLY A 124 2.02 -29.28 -42.27
C GLY A 124 3.20 -29.04 -41.32
N SER A 125 4.36 -28.75 -41.93
CA SER A 125 5.61 -28.43 -41.24
C SER A 125 6.04 -27.01 -41.56
N PHE A 126 6.47 -26.27 -40.54
CA PHE A 126 6.76 -24.85 -40.63
C PHE A 126 8.11 -24.55 -39.96
N PRO A 127 8.98 -23.73 -40.58
CA PRO A 127 10.10 -23.15 -39.87
C PRO A 127 9.56 -22.16 -38.82
N ILE A 128 9.93 -22.34 -37.55
CA ILE A 128 9.38 -21.57 -36.42
C ILE A 128 10.39 -20.58 -35.81
N LYS A 129 11.69 -20.78 -36.01
CA LYS A 129 12.73 -19.89 -35.46
C LYS A 129 12.50 -18.44 -35.89
N ASN A 130 12.42 -17.52 -34.92
CA ASN A 130 12.12 -16.10 -35.12
C ASN A 130 10.79 -15.82 -35.83
N LYS A 131 9.86 -16.77 -35.82
CA LYS A 131 8.54 -16.65 -36.44
C LYS A 131 7.43 -16.99 -35.47
N VAL A 132 6.21 -16.61 -35.83
CA VAL A 132 5.00 -17.00 -35.12
C VAL A 132 4.12 -17.82 -36.05
N VAL A 133 3.65 -18.97 -35.57
CA VAL A 133 2.61 -19.77 -36.23
C VAL A 133 1.38 -19.72 -35.34
N THR A 134 0.26 -19.25 -35.85
CA THR A 134 -1.03 -19.30 -35.15
C THR A 134 -1.98 -20.20 -35.90
N VAL A 135 -2.63 -21.11 -35.20
CA VAL A 135 -3.66 -21.98 -35.76
C VAL A 135 -4.98 -21.69 -35.06
N LEU A 136 -6.01 -21.40 -35.84
CA LEU A 136 -7.38 -21.27 -35.38
C LEU A 136 -8.13 -22.51 -35.83
N VAL A 137 -8.83 -23.19 -34.92
CA VAL A 137 -9.67 -24.34 -35.21
C VAL A 137 -11.06 -24.06 -34.64
N TYR A 138 -12.10 -24.29 -35.44
CA TYR A 138 -13.48 -24.11 -35.00
C TYR A 138 -14.42 -25.06 -35.74
N ASP A 139 -15.59 -25.28 -35.14
CA ASP A 139 -16.70 -26.03 -35.74
C ASP A 139 -17.65 -25.04 -36.43
N ILE A 140 -18.06 -25.30 -37.68
CA ILE A 140 -19.03 -24.45 -38.39
C ILE A 140 -20.41 -24.41 -37.74
N GLU A 141 -20.78 -25.40 -36.93
CA GLU A 141 -22.02 -25.38 -36.15
C GLU A 141 -21.91 -24.42 -34.95
N ASN A 142 -20.68 -24.17 -34.46
CA ASN A 142 -20.40 -23.27 -33.34
C ASN A 142 -19.20 -22.35 -33.66
N PRO A 143 -19.30 -21.45 -34.65
CA PRO A 143 -18.15 -20.71 -35.18
C PRO A 143 -17.57 -19.68 -34.21
N ALA A 144 -18.27 -19.36 -33.12
CA ALA A 144 -17.78 -18.49 -32.06
C ALA A 144 -16.81 -19.21 -31.10
N ASP A 145 -16.85 -20.55 -31.04
CA ASP A 145 -15.97 -21.35 -30.20
C ASP A 145 -14.69 -21.70 -30.96
N ILE A 146 -13.71 -20.80 -30.87
CA ILE A 146 -12.45 -20.89 -31.60
C ILE A 146 -11.33 -21.30 -30.66
N ASP A 147 -10.76 -22.48 -30.92
CA ASP A 147 -9.48 -22.88 -30.35
C ASP A 147 -8.34 -22.15 -31.08
N LYS A 148 -7.64 -21.27 -30.36
CA LYS A 148 -6.48 -20.52 -30.85
C LYS A 148 -5.20 -21.07 -30.25
N SER A 149 -4.37 -21.70 -31.06
CA SER A 149 -3.02 -22.14 -30.66
C SER A 149 -1.96 -21.22 -31.25
N VAL A 150 -1.14 -20.60 -30.41
CA VAL A 150 -0.06 -19.70 -30.78
C VAL A 150 1.28 -20.35 -30.46
N PHE A 151 2.06 -20.65 -31.50
CA PHE A 151 3.43 -21.13 -31.40
C PHE A 151 4.38 -19.97 -31.67
N TYR A 152 5.14 -19.58 -30.66
CA TYR A 152 5.93 -18.35 -30.65
C TYR A 152 7.43 -18.69 -30.59
N GLY A 153 8.13 -18.57 -31.71
CA GLY A 153 9.58 -18.79 -31.81
C GLY A 153 10.40 -17.50 -31.87
N LYS A 154 9.78 -16.34 -31.67
CA LYS A 154 10.47 -15.04 -31.55
C LYS A 154 10.94 -14.83 -30.11
N PRO A 155 11.98 -14.01 -29.87
CA PRO A 155 12.27 -13.52 -28.53
C PRO A 155 11.06 -12.78 -27.95
N ILE A 156 10.74 -13.02 -26.67
CA ILE A 156 9.70 -12.25 -25.97
C ILE A 156 10.24 -10.83 -25.73
N PRO A 157 9.56 -9.78 -26.21
CA PRO A 157 10.03 -8.42 -26.02
C PRO A 157 9.98 -8.02 -24.53
N LYS A 158 10.92 -7.19 -24.11
CA LYS A 158 10.92 -6.65 -22.76
C LYS A 158 9.94 -5.47 -22.71
N ALA A 159 8.86 -5.62 -21.94
CA ALA A 159 7.83 -4.59 -21.81
C ALA A 159 8.40 -3.32 -21.14
N LYS A 160 7.96 -2.14 -21.56
CA LYS A 160 8.37 -0.85 -21.02
C LYS A 160 7.14 -0.04 -20.61
N ILE A 161 7.21 0.58 -19.43
CA ILE A 161 6.17 1.54 -19.04
C ILE A 161 6.37 2.78 -19.90
N LYS A 162 5.33 3.14 -20.65
CA LYS A 162 5.33 4.30 -21.52
C LYS A 162 4.69 5.50 -20.86
N ASN A 163 3.63 5.31 -20.09
CA ASN A 163 2.96 6.41 -19.41
C ASN A 163 2.42 5.95 -18.05
N ILE A 164 2.41 6.86 -17.10
CA ILE A 164 1.69 6.71 -15.84
C ILE A 164 0.72 7.88 -15.77
N ALA A 165 -0.55 7.59 -15.51
CA ALA A 165 -1.59 8.59 -15.41
C ALA A 165 -2.23 8.51 -14.03
N ARG A 166 -2.49 9.67 -13.44
CA ARG A 166 -3.24 9.80 -12.20
C ARG A 166 -4.54 10.53 -12.52
N ARG A 167 -5.68 9.94 -12.15
CA ARG A 167 -7.00 10.57 -12.28
C ARG A 167 -7.40 11.15 -10.94
N PHE A 168 -7.87 12.40 -10.95
CA PHE A 168 -8.37 13.08 -9.77
C PHE A 168 -9.67 13.82 -10.06
N LYS A 169 -10.50 13.93 -9.04
CA LYS A 169 -11.74 14.72 -9.09
C LYS A 169 -11.42 16.21 -9.04
N SER A 170 -12.04 16.97 -9.93
CA SER A 170 -12.02 18.43 -9.93
C SER A 170 -13.44 19.00 -9.84
N GLY A 171 -13.56 20.32 -9.66
CA GLY A 171 -14.87 20.98 -9.52
C GLY A 171 -15.79 20.81 -10.74
N GLU A 172 -15.21 20.51 -11.91
CA GLU A 172 -15.92 20.36 -13.20
C GLU A 172 -16.01 18.90 -13.68
N GLY A 173 -15.49 17.93 -12.91
CA GLY A 173 -15.54 16.51 -13.26
C GLY A 173 -14.29 15.73 -12.83
N VAL A 174 -13.59 15.16 -13.81
CA VAL A 174 -12.35 14.39 -13.60
C VAL A 174 -11.24 14.92 -14.51
N GLU A 175 -10.05 15.02 -13.96
CA GLU A 175 -8.84 15.45 -14.66
C GLU A 175 -7.76 14.37 -14.57
N TYR A 176 -6.78 14.45 -15.46
CA TYR A 176 -5.67 13.51 -15.54
C TYR A 176 -4.33 14.23 -15.54
N ASP A 177 -3.41 13.73 -14.72
CA ASP A 177 -2.01 14.13 -14.69
C ASP A 177 -1.15 12.99 -15.24
N TRP A 178 -0.21 13.31 -16.12
CA TRP A 178 0.49 12.33 -16.95
C TRP A 178 2.00 12.43 -16.81
N ILE A 179 2.64 11.28 -16.61
CA ILE A 179 4.09 11.11 -16.65
C ILE A 179 4.42 10.26 -17.88
N THR A 180 4.98 10.90 -18.90
CA THR A 180 5.39 10.26 -20.16
C THR A 180 6.83 9.75 -20.07
N ASP A 181 7.09 8.56 -20.62
CA ASP A 181 8.38 7.85 -20.60
C ASP A 181 9.07 7.91 -19.21
N PRO A 182 8.43 7.35 -18.16
CA PRO A 182 8.93 7.43 -16.79
C PRO A 182 10.33 6.83 -16.67
N LYS A 183 11.16 7.46 -15.83
CA LYS A 183 12.47 6.93 -15.46
C LYS A 183 12.31 5.70 -14.58
N GLU A 184 13.37 4.90 -14.45
CA GLU A 184 13.40 3.71 -13.57
C GLU A 184 12.93 4.01 -12.14
N LYS A 185 13.23 5.21 -11.63
CA LYS A 185 12.64 5.74 -10.40
C LYS A 185 11.80 6.97 -10.72
N THR A 186 10.52 6.91 -10.35
CA THR A 186 9.53 7.97 -10.60
C THR A 186 8.83 8.36 -9.30
N ASN A 187 8.74 9.65 -9.02
CA ASN A 187 8.04 10.17 -7.85
C ASN A 187 6.57 10.39 -8.19
N LEU A 188 5.68 10.01 -7.28
CA LEU A 188 4.24 10.17 -7.44
C LEU A 188 3.66 10.73 -6.14
N ILE A 189 2.96 11.86 -6.24
CA ILE A 189 2.22 12.45 -5.12
C ILE A 189 0.76 12.09 -5.30
N LEU A 190 0.17 11.47 -4.29
CA LEU A 190 -1.23 11.06 -4.25
C LEU A 190 -1.96 11.83 -3.16
N THR A 191 -2.97 12.59 -3.57
CA THR A 191 -3.84 13.45 -2.77
C THR A 191 -5.17 12.75 -2.49
N GLU A 192 -6.04 13.29 -1.63
CA GLU A 192 -7.37 12.73 -1.38
C GLU A 192 -8.29 12.71 -2.61
N ASN A 193 -8.15 13.68 -3.51
CA ASN A 193 -8.96 13.79 -4.72
C ASN A 193 -8.62 12.76 -5.78
N ASP A 194 -7.47 12.10 -5.65
CA ASP A 194 -7.08 10.98 -6.50
C ASP A 194 -7.94 9.76 -6.26
N ASP A 195 -8.38 9.13 -7.34
CA ASP A 195 -9.14 7.89 -7.29
C ASP A 195 -8.48 6.75 -8.08
N GLU A 196 -7.77 7.04 -9.17
CA GLU A 196 -7.19 6.00 -10.05
C GLU A 196 -5.74 6.29 -10.45
N LEU A 197 -4.91 5.24 -10.39
CA LEU A 197 -3.59 5.18 -11.01
C LEU A 197 -3.66 4.24 -12.22
N THR A 198 -3.23 4.74 -13.38
CA THR A 198 -3.19 3.97 -14.61
C THR A 198 -1.75 3.85 -15.13
N ILE A 199 -1.32 2.63 -15.43
CA ILE A 199 0.01 2.33 -15.98
C ILE A 199 -0.15 1.80 -17.40
N TYR A 200 0.41 2.51 -18.37
CA TYR A 200 0.45 2.16 -19.78
C TYR A 200 1.79 1.56 -20.12
N LYS A 201 1.79 0.45 -20.86
CA LYS A 201 3.01 -0.13 -21.41
C LYS A 201 3.03 -0.02 -22.94
N ASP A 202 4.19 -0.31 -23.52
CA ASP A 202 4.33 -0.48 -24.96
C ASP A 202 3.48 -1.64 -25.51
N ARG A 203 3.04 -1.51 -26.76
CA ARG A 203 2.19 -2.50 -27.42
C ARG A 203 3.02 -3.68 -27.94
N SER A 204 2.51 -4.90 -27.78
CA SER A 204 3.05 -6.14 -28.34
C SER A 204 1.92 -7.02 -28.86
N ASP A 205 2.20 -7.88 -29.84
CA ASP A 205 1.21 -8.84 -30.37
C ASP A 205 0.81 -9.92 -29.35
N ILE A 206 1.53 -10.00 -28.23
CA ILE A 206 1.35 -10.99 -27.15
C ILE A 206 1.10 -10.31 -25.80
N ASP A 207 0.54 -9.11 -25.77
CA ASP A 207 0.27 -8.35 -24.52
C ASP A 207 -0.41 -9.18 -23.42
N TYR A 208 -1.31 -10.09 -23.81
CA TYR A 208 -2.07 -10.94 -22.89
C TYR A 208 -1.22 -11.91 -22.06
N ILE A 209 0.05 -12.15 -22.43
CA ILE A 209 0.94 -13.01 -21.64
C ILE A 209 1.56 -12.27 -20.45
N TYR A 210 1.55 -10.93 -20.44
CA TYR A 210 2.21 -10.17 -19.40
C TYR A 210 1.32 -10.04 -18.17
N GLU A 211 1.94 -10.13 -17.00
CA GLU A 211 1.37 -9.68 -15.74
C GLU A 211 2.08 -8.42 -15.26
N ILE A 212 1.33 -7.57 -14.57
CA ILE A 212 1.86 -6.47 -13.78
C ILE A 212 1.68 -6.79 -12.30
N VAL A 213 2.71 -6.53 -11.51
CA VAL A 213 2.71 -6.72 -10.06
C VAL A 213 3.29 -5.47 -9.42
N ILE A 214 2.65 -4.97 -8.37
CA ILE A 214 3.15 -3.87 -7.55
C ILE A 214 3.44 -4.41 -6.15
N ASN A 215 4.70 -4.32 -5.75
CA ASN A 215 5.19 -4.78 -4.45
C ASN A 215 5.61 -3.59 -3.59
N ASP A 216 5.29 -3.63 -2.31
CA ASP A 216 5.90 -2.74 -1.32
C ASP A 216 7.37 -3.14 -1.13
N LYS A 217 8.33 -2.26 -1.40
CA LYS A 217 9.76 -2.61 -1.32
C LYS A 217 10.25 -2.85 0.10
N LYS A 218 9.58 -2.28 1.11
CA LYS A 218 9.95 -2.47 2.52
C LYS A 218 9.46 -3.82 3.03
N THR A 219 8.23 -4.20 2.70
CA THR A 219 7.63 -5.46 3.19
C THR A 219 7.77 -6.62 2.23
N GLN A 220 8.17 -6.37 0.98
CA GLN A 220 8.21 -7.33 -0.14
C GLN A 220 6.85 -7.97 -0.44
N LYS A 221 5.77 -7.38 0.06
CA LYS A 221 4.40 -7.88 -0.15
C LYS A 221 3.81 -7.29 -1.43
N THR A 222 3.21 -8.15 -2.24
CA THR A 222 2.38 -7.72 -3.37
C THR A 222 1.12 -7.02 -2.86
N ILE A 223 0.95 -5.76 -3.27
CA ILE A 223 -0.23 -4.94 -2.96
C ILE A 223 -1.23 -4.90 -4.12
N PHE A 224 -0.77 -5.21 -5.33
CA PHE A 224 -1.61 -5.27 -6.52
C PHE A 224 -0.98 -6.22 -7.55
N ALA A 225 -1.82 -6.99 -8.25
CA ALA A 225 -1.41 -7.80 -9.38
C ALA A 225 -2.55 -7.88 -10.40
N SER A 226 -2.21 -7.84 -11.69
CA SER A 226 -3.18 -8.00 -12.76
C SER A 226 -2.55 -8.70 -13.97
N THR A 227 -3.34 -9.53 -14.63
CA THR A 227 -3.04 -10.10 -15.96
C THR A 227 -3.91 -9.49 -17.05
N VAL A 228 -4.82 -8.58 -16.69
CA VAL A 228 -5.82 -8.01 -17.61
C VAL A 228 -5.31 -6.65 -18.09
N TRP A 229 -5.07 -6.54 -19.39
CA TRP A 229 -4.70 -5.29 -20.06
C TRP A 229 -5.91 -4.74 -20.82
N ASN A 230 -6.31 -3.52 -20.47
CA ASN A 230 -7.31 -2.76 -21.23
C ASN A 230 -6.61 -2.01 -22.38
N TYR A 231 -7.38 -1.59 -23.38
CA TYR A 231 -6.85 -0.86 -24.55
C TYR A 231 -7.61 0.44 -24.74
N GLY A 232 -6.90 1.57 -24.72
CA GLY A 232 -7.52 2.89 -24.90
C GLY A 232 -6.65 4.01 -24.32
N GLY A 233 -7.21 5.22 -24.26
CA GLY A 233 -6.58 6.40 -23.66
C GLY A 233 -5.44 6.99 -24.50
N ILE A 234 -4.35 6.24 -24.65
CA ILE A 234 -3.15 6.66 -25.39
C ILE A 234 -2.98 5.79 -26.63
N PHE A 235 -2.59 6.41 -27.74
CA PHE A 235 -2.23 5.71 -28.96
C PHE A 235 -0.71 5.56 -29.10
N ASP A 236 -0.28 4.40 -29.57
CA ASP A 236 1.12 4.18 -29.95
C ASP A 236 1.46 4.90 -31.27
N GLU A 237 2.74 4.82 -31.67
CA GLU A 237 3.25 5.41 -32.93
C GLU A 237 2.52 4.90 -34.18
N THR A 238 1.88 3.73 -34.09
CA THR A 238 1.10 3.11 -35.16
C THR A 238 -0.39 3.50 -35.12
N ARG A 239 -0.76 4.45 -34.25
CA ARG A 239 -2.14 4.88 -33.99
C ARG A 239 -3.05 3.77 -33.47
N LYS A 240 -2.48 2.77 -32.79
CA LYS A 240 -3.26 1.74 -32.09
C LYS A 240 -3.34 2.05 -30.60
N PRO A 241 -4.45 1.70 -29.92
CA PRO A 241 -4.57 1.93 -28.50
C PRO A 241 -3.51 1.16 -27.72
N SER A 242 -2.91 1.82 -26.74
CA SER A 242 -1.89 1.24 -25.86
C SER A 242 -2.52 0.36 -24.79
N PRO A 243 -1.88 -0.76 -24.42
CA PRO A 243 -2.31 -1.58 -23.30
C PRO A 243 -2.06 -0.86 -21.96
N TYR A 244 -3.06 -0.88 -21.08
CA TYR A 244 -2.96 -0.27 -19.76
C TYR A 244 -3.63 -1.10 -18.67
N VAL A 245 -3.20 -0.85 -17.43
CA VAL A 245 -3.82 -1.37 -16.21
C VAL A 245 -4.17 -0.18 -15.32
N ALA A 246 -5.43 -0.10 -14.91
CA ALA A 246 -5.91 0.87 -13.94
C ALA A 246 -6.10 0.19 -12.59
N THR A 247 -5.79 0.92 -11.52
CA THR A 247 -5.99 0.48 -10.14
C THR A 247 -6.37 1.66 -9.27
N ASP A 248 -7.12 1.38 -8.21
CA ASP A 248 -7.52 2.39 -7.24
C ASP A 248 -6.31 2.84 -6.41
N LYS A 249 -6.21 4.13 -6.09
CA LYS A 249 -5.13 4.65 -5.24
C LYS A 249 -5.04 3.93 -3.88
N SER A 250 -6.15 3.40 -3.36
CA SER A 250 -6.24 2.77 -2.02
C SER A 250 -5.33 1.55 -1.84
N ILE A 251 -4.75 1.00 -2.91
CA ILE A 251 -3.68 0.00 -2.81
C ILE A 251 -2.45 0.54 -2.06
N PHE A 252 -2.19 1.85 -2.14
CA PHE A 252 -1.10 2.52 -1.43
C PHE A 252 -1.58 2.97 -0.05
N LYS A 253 -1.30 2.16 0.96
CA LYS A 253 -1.72 2.44 2.35
C LYS A 253 -0.78 3.38 3.11
N LYS A 254 0.46 3.53 2.64
CA LYS A 254 1.53 4.32 3.27
C LYS A 254 2.43 4.94 2.21
N SER A 255 3.04 6.07 2.53
CA SER A 255 4.13 6.63 1.70
C SER A 255 5.34 5.69 1.73
N GLY A 256 6.04 5.57 0.60
CA GLY A 256 7.20 4.71 0.46
C GLY A 256 7.52 4.36 -1.00
N ASP A 257 8.58 3.57 -1.17
CA ASP A 257 8.97 3.07 -2.48
C ASP A 257 8.26 1.74 -2.79
N TYR A 258 7.62 1.68 -3.96
CA TYR A 258 6.93 0.52 -4.49
C TYR A 258 7.61 0.05 -5.77
N GLU A 259 7.77 -1.25 -5.94
CA GLU A 259 8.32 -1.86 -7.14
C GLU A 259 7.19 -2.29 -8.07
N VAL A 260 7.18 -1.75 -9.28
CA VAL A 260 6.31 -2.18 -10.37
C VAL A 260 7.08 -3.14 -11.26
N VAL A 261 6.61 -4.38 -11.36
CA VAL A 261 7.19 -5.43 -12.17
C VAL A 261 6.24 -5.78 -13.30
N ILE A 262 6.70 -5.71 -14.55
CA ILE A 262 5.99 -6.25 -15.71
C ILE A 262 6.79 -7.41 -16.27
N ARG A 263 6.19 -8.60 -16.36
CA ARG A 263 6.88 -9.82 -16.83
C ARG A 263 5.92 -10.79 -17.52
N PRO A 264 6.40 -11.66 -18.41
CA PRO A 264 5.58 -12.72 -18.98
C PRO A 264 5.21 -13.77 -17.92
N LYS A 265 3.92 -14.11 -17.84
CA LYS A 265 3.38 -15.17 -17.01
C LYS A 265 3.41 -16.49 -17.78
N ILE A 266 4.59 -17.08 -17.90
CA ILE A 266 4.79 -18.40 -18.52
C ILE A 266 5.11 -19.40 -17.42
N LYS A 267 4.57 -20.61 -17.53
CA LYS A 267 5.00 -21.71 -16.68
C LYS A 267 6.36 -22.19 -17.18
N TRP A 268 7.42 -21.83 -16.46
CA TRP A 268 8.80 -22.10 -16.87
C TRP A 268 9.30 -23.49 -16.42
N ASP A 269 8.55 -24.16 -15.55
CA ASP A 269 8.91 -25.44 -14.94
C ASP A 269 7.88 -26.54 -15.22
N GLY A 270 8.20 -27.78 -14.83
CA GLY A 270 7.29 -28.91 -14.93
C GLY A 270 6.96 -29.36 -16.37
N TYR A 271 7.68 -28.85 -17.37
CA TYR A 271 7.63 -29.32 -18.74
C TYR A 271 8.85 -30.19 -19.06
N ARG A 272 8.73 -31.00 -20.10
CA ARG A 272 9.85 -31.77 -20.64
C ARG A 272 10.73 -30.85 -21.48
N ASN A 273 12.04 -30.91 -21.27
CA ASN A 273 13.04 -30.07 -21.96
C ASN A 273 12.85 -28.56 -21.68
N SER A 274 12.48 -28.20 -20.45
CA SER A 274 12.39 -26.81 -19.97
C SER A 274 13.55 -26.52 -18.99
N ASP A 275 14.69 -26.06 -19.51
CA ASP A 275 15.94 -25.94 -18.76
C ASP A 275 16.43 -24.47 -18.64
N ILE A 276 15.50 -23.51 -18.59
CA ILE A 276 15.84 -22.08 -18.49
C ILE A 276 16.22 -21.69 -17.07
N SER A 277 17.26 -20.88 -16.94
CA SER A 277 17.71 -20.38 -15.65
C SER A 277 16.84 -19.22 -15.15
N GLN A 278 16.75 -19.04 -13.83
CA GLN A 278 16.05 -17.90 -13.23
C GLN A 278 16.61 -16.54 -13.71
N LYS A 279 17.92 -16.48 -13.97
CA LYS A 279 18.60 -15.29 -14.49
C LYS A 279 18.13 -14.96 -15.92
N GLU A 280 17.88 -15.97 -16.75
CA GLU A 280 17.35 -15.76 -18.10
C GLU A 280 15.88 -15.37 -18.07
N ILE A 281 15.07 -15.94 -17.17
CA ILE A 281 13.67 -15.52 -16.98
C ILE A 281 13.61 -14.03 -16.60
N GLU A 282 14.50 -13.59 -15.73
CA GLU A 282 14.57 -12.20 -15.26
C GLU A 282 14.90 -11.21 -16.39
N ASN A 283 15.54 -11.65 -17.48
CA ASN A 283 15.81 -10.78 -18.63
C ASN A 283 14.52 -10.28 -19.32
N TYR A 284 13.42 -11.02 -19.19
CA TYR A 284 12.11 -10.63 -19.72
C TYR A 284 11.31 -9.73 -18.77
N ALA A 285 11.76 -9.57 -17.52
CA ALA A 285 11.08 -8.74 -16.53
C ALA A 285 11.61 -7.31 -16.54
N THR A 286 10.70 -6.35 -16.41
CA THR A 286 11.02 -4.93 -16.27
C THR A 286 10.57 -4.44 -14.92
N ARG A 287 11.42 -3.65 -14.27
CA ARG A 287 11.22 -3.15 -12.90
C ARG A 287 11.31 -1.64 -12.89
N TYR A 288 10.34 -1.00 -12.28
CA TYR A 288 10.33 0.43 -11.98
C TYR A 288 10.10 0.62 -10.49
N THR A 289 10.66 1.68 -9.93
CA THR A 289 10.39 2.13 -8.57
C THR A 289 9.46 3.35 -8.62
N LEU A 290 8.29 3.23 -8.03
CA LEU A 290 7.39 4.35 -7.75
C LEU A 290 7.59 4.81 -6.31
N SER A 291 8.13 6.01 -6.13
CA SER A 291 8.23 6.66 -4.82
C SER A 291 6.94 7.42 -4.57
N VAL A 292 6.05 6.81 -3.79
CA VAL A 292 4.72 7.33 -3.52
C VAL A 292 4.72 8.16 -2.24
N THR A 293 4.26 9.40 -2.35
CA THR A 293 3.97 10.28 -1.21
C THR A 293 2.47 10.46 -1.10
N LEU A 294 1.88 9.97 -0.01
CA LEU A 294 0.48 10.24 0.31
C LEU A 294 0.39 11.57 1.05
N GLU A 295 -0.27 12.56 0.44
CA GLU A 295 -0.70 13.77 1.14
C GLU A 295 -1.87 13.40 2.03
N ASN A 296 -1.58 13.17 3.31
CA ASN A 296 -2.63 13.11 4.32
C ASN A 296 -3.25 14.52 4.40
N GLU A 297 -4.58 14.63 4.39
CA GLU A 297 -5.24 15.83 4.85
C GLU A 297 -4.55 16.30 6.15
N SER A 298 -4.14 17.55 6.17
CA SER A 298 -3.71 18.25 7.38
C SER A 298 -4.75 17.99 8.47
N TYR A 299 -4.42 17.11 9.41
CA TYR A 299 -5.24 16.63 10.52
C TYR A 299 -6.64 16.12 10.11
N SER A 300 -6.86 14.81 10.22
CA SER A 300 -8.20 14.24 10.05
C SER A 300 -9.19 14.97 10.97
N LYS A 301 -10.43 15.23 10.54
CA LYS A 301 -11.46 15.88 11.38
C LYS A 301 -11.60 15.22 12.76
N LYS A 302 -11.33 13.92 12.86
CA LYS A 302 -11.28 13.18 14.13
C LYS A 302 -10.13 13.63 15.04
N ASP A 303 -8.95 13.86 14.48
CA ASP A 303 -7.77 14.34 15.22
C ASP A 303 -8.00 15.76 15.76
N LEU A 304 -8.61 16.64 14.96
CA LEU A 304 -8.99 17.99 15.42
C LEU A 304 -9.99 17.95 16.58
N ILE A 305 -10.97 17.04 16.55
CA ILE A 305 -11.91 16.84 17.66
C ILE A 305 -11.19 16.33 18.91
N ILE A 306 -10.27 15.38 18.76
CA ILE A 306 -9.48 14.83 19.88
C ILE A 306 -8.60 15.93 20.50
N TYR A 307 -7.89 16.71 19.69
CA TYR A 307 -7.08 17.84 20.18
C TYR A 307 -7.94 18.90 20.87
N GLY A 308 -9.13 19.21 20.32
CA GLY A 308 -10.10 20.11 20.94
C GLY A 308 -10.54 19.64 22.33
N LEU A 309 -10.86 18.34 22.48
CA LEU A 309 -11.25 17.76 23.77
C LEU A 309 -10.12 17.83 24.80
N ILE A 310 -8.88 17.54 24.40
CA ILE A 310 -7.70 17.64 25.28
C ILE A 310 -7.54 19.08 25.80
N ILE A 311 -7.66 20.07 24.91
CA ILE A 311 -7.58 21.48 25.27
C ILE A 311 -8.69 21.85 26.27
N CYS A 312 -9.93 21.43 26.03
CA CYS A 312 -11.05 21.67 26.95
C CYS A 312 -10.81 21.06 28.34
N VAL A 313 -10.27 19.84 28.41
CA VAL A 313 -9.96 19.18 29.70
C VAL A 313 -8.85 19.93 30.44
N ILE A 314 -7.80 20.38 29.75
CA ILE A 314 -6.71 21.15 30.35
C ILE A 314 -7.23 22.49 30.90
N PHE A 315 -8.02 23.24 30.11
CA PHE A 315 -8.61 24.49 30.58
C PHE A 315 -9.58 24.28 31.75
N GLY A 316 -10.37 23.20 31.72
CA GLY A 316 -11.26 22.83 32.82
C GLY A 316 -10.49 22.50 34.11
N ALA A 317 -9.38 21.76 34.01
CA ALA A 317 -8.52 21.42 35.14
C ALA A 317 -7.84 22.67 35.73
N ILE A 318 -7.29 23.55 34.87
CA ILE A 318 -6.68 24.81 35.30
C ILE A 318 -7.74 25.70 35.97
N GLY A 319 -8.91 25.86 35.36
CA GLY A 319 -10.01 26.64 35.92
C GLY A 319 -10.48 26.11 37.28
N GLY A 320 -10.63 24.79 37.42
CA GLY A 320 -10.97 24.14 38.69
C GLY A 320 -9.90 24.31 39.76
N ALA A 321 -8.62 24.17 39.40
CA ALA A 321 -7.51 24.41 40.31
C ALA A 321 -7.44 25.87 40.77
N SER A 322 -7.60 26.83 39.85
CA SER A 322 -7.65 28.26 40.17
C SER A 322 -8.83 28.59 41.08
N PHE A 323 -10.02 28.05 40.80
CA PHE A 323 -11.21 28.27 41.62
C PHE A 323 -11.05 27.75 43.05
N THR A 324 -10.52 26.52 43.20
CA THR A 324 -10.28 25.93 44.52
C THR A 324 -9.19 26.68 45.30
N TYR A 325 -8.14 27.14 44.62
CA TYR A 325 -7.09 27.97 45.21
C TYR A 325 -7.64 29.32 45.71
N ILE A 326 -8.44 30.02 44.89
CA ILE A 326 -9.07 31.29 45.27
C ILE A 326 -10.00 31.09 46.47
N LYS A 327 -10.83 30.04 46.48
CA LYS A 327 -11.73 29.73 47.59
C LYS A 327 -10.96 29.49 48.90
N LYS A 328 -9.88 28.70 48.86
CA LYS A 328 -9.01 28.47 50.03
C LYS A 328 -8.34 29.75 50.52
N LYS A 329 -7.84 30.59 49.60
CA LYS A 329 -7.21 31.87 49.93
C LYS A 329 -8.20 32.83 50.61
N ASN A 330 -9.43 32.91 50.10
CA ASN A 330 -10.47 33.75 50.66
C ASN A 330 -10.92 33.25 52.05
N ALA A 331 -11.07 31.94 52.23
CA ALA A 331 -11.39 31.35 53.53
C ALA A 331 -10.29 31.63 54.58
N LYS A 332 -9.01 31.54 54.18
CA LYS A 332 -7.88 31.84 55.07
C LYS A 332 -7.86 33.32 55.48
N LYS A 333 -8.05 34.24 54.53
CA LYS A 333 -8.15 35.68 54.82
C LYS A 333 -9.29 35.99 55.79
N LEU A 334 -10.45 35.37 55.59
CA LEU A 334 -11.59 35.56 56.48
C LEU A 334 -11.29 35.06 57.90
N LEU A 335 -10.65 33.90 58.02
CA LEU A 335 -10.23 33.35 59.31
C LEU A 335 -9.20 34.24 60.01
N GLU A 336 -8.23 34.79 59.28
CA GLU A 336 -7.25 35.74 59.82
C GLU A 336 -7.93 37.00 60.36
N GLN A 337 -8.90 37.57 59.64
CA GLN A 337 -9.69 38.71 60.10
C GLN A 337 -10.51 38.39 61.36
N TYR A 338 -11.09 37.18 61.46
CA TYR A 338 -11.79 36.76 62.67
C TYR A 338 -10.85 36.65 63.87
N LYS A 339 -9.67 36.05 63.68
CA LYS A 339 -8.64 35.93 64.74
C LYS A 339 -8.14 37.29 65.21
N GLU A 340 -7.91 38.22 64.29
CA GLU A 340 -7.46 39.58 64.64
C GLU A 340 -8.51 40.30 65.49
N LYS A 341 -9.79 40.21 65.11
CA LYS A 341 -10.91 40.75 65.91
C LYS A 341 -11.00 40.10 67.29
N GLU A 342 -10.82 38.78 67.36
CA GLU A 342 -10.83 38.04 68.62
C GLU A 342 -9.69 38.48 69.54
N ILE A 343 -8.46 38.62 69.01
CA ILE A 343 -7.29 39.11 69.76
C ILE A 343 -7.55 40.52 70.30
N VAL A 344 -8.05 41.44 69.47
CA VAL A 344 -8.38 42.82 69.90
C VAL A 344 -9.43 42.81 71.01
N THR A 345 -10.44 41.95 70.89
CA THR A 345 -11.50 41.82 71.90
C THR A 345 -10.96 41.26 73.21
N LEU A 346 -10.10 40.24 73.16
CA LEU A 346 -9.43 39.68 74.33
C LEU A 346 -8.50 40.69 75.01
N GLN A 347 -7.75 41.48 74.23
CA GLN A 347 -6.92 42.57 74.76
C GLN A 347 -7.77 43.64 75.46
N LEU A 348 -8.87 44.07 74.86
CA LEU A 348 -9.80 45.02 75.48
C LEU A 348 -10.41 44.47 76.77
N ASN A 349 -10.81 43.20 76.78
CA ASN A 349 -11.35 42.55 77.98
C ASN A 349 -10.29 42.40 79.08
N SER A 350 -9.04 42.08 78.72
CA SER A 350 -7.91 42.05 79.66
C SER A 350 -7.67 43.43 80.29
N VAL A 351 -7.59 44.49 79.48
CA VAL A 351 -7.45 45.88 79.98
C VAL A 351 -8.61 46.25 80.90
N ARG A 352 -9.85 45.92 80.52
CA ARG A 352 -11.03 46.14 81.38
C ARG A 352 -10.95 45.38 82.70
N SER A 353 -10.45 44.14 82.70
CA SER A 353 -10.30 43.33 83.91
C SER A 353 -9.23 43.85 84.88
N GLN A 354 -8.20 44.51 84.34
CA GLN A 354 -7.17 45.17 85.16
C GLN A 354 -7.69 46.45 85.84
N LEU A 355 -8.76 47.04 85.31
CA LEU A 355 -9.45 48.18 85.93
C LEU A 355 -10.50 47.66 86.92
N ASN A 356 -10.17 47.64 88.22
CA ASN A 356 -11.15 47.31 89.25
C ASN A 356 -12.18 48.45 89.37
N PRO A 357 -13.46 48.24 88.98
CA PRO A 357 -14.45 49.31 88.96
C PRO A 357 -14.75 49.88 90.34
N HIS A 358 -14.66 49.03 91.37
CA HIS A 358 -14.84 49.42 92.76
C HIS A 358 -13.68 50.31 93.24
N PHE A 359 -12.45 50.01 92.84
CA PHE A 359 -11.30 50.88 93.12
C PHE A 359 -11.45 52.26 92.45
N LEU A 360 -11.86 52.30 91.18
CA LEU A 360 -12.11 53.57 90.48
C LEU A 360 -13.18 54.39 91.18
N PHE A 361 -14.29 53.76 91.59
CA PHE A 361 -15.37 54.42 92.30
C PHE A 361 -14.91 54.96 93.67
N ASN A 362 -14.16 54.16 94.43
CA ASN A 362 -13.64 54.57 95.73
C ASN A 362 -12.63 55.72 95.64
N ALA A 363 -11.76 55.69 94.63
CA ALA A 363 -10.80 56.76 94.39
C ALA A 363 -11.52 58.07 94.04
N LEU A 364 -12.52 58.02 93.16
CA LEU A 364 -13.33 59.19 92.79
C LEU A 364 -14.16 59.73 93.96
N ALA A 365 -14.80 58.85 94.74
CA ALA A 365 -15.53 59.22 95.94
C ALA A 365 -14.62 59.85 97.01
N GLY A 366 -13.39 59.34 97.16
CA GLY A 366 -12.37 59.91 98.04
C GLY A 366 -11.94 61.31 97.63
N ILE A 367 -11.69 61.54 96.34
CA ILE A 367 -11.39 62.88 95.79
C ILE A 367 -12.56 63.83 96.04
N GLN A 368 -13.79 63.39 95.76
CA GLN A 368 -15.00 64.17 95.98
C GLN A 368 -15.17 64.55 97.46
N ASN A 369 -14.88 63.64 98.38
CA ASN A 369 -14.94 63.92 99.83
C ASN A 369 -13.94 65.01 100.25
N LEU A 370 -12.70 64.95 99.75
CA LEU A 370 -11.66 65.95 100.02
C LEU A 370 -12.03 67.33 99.46
N MET A 371 -12.61 67.38 98.26
CA MET A 371 -13.12 68.63 97.70
C MET A 371 -14.26 69.21 98.55
N ASN A 372 -15.20 68.38 99.00
CA ASN A 372 -16.32 68.82 99.85
C ASN A 372 -15.87 69.34 101.23
N LYS A 373 -14.68 68.95 101.71
CA LYS A 373 -14.06 69.45 102.95
C LYS A 373 -13.20 70.71 102.75
N ASN A 374 -13.18 71.28 101.54
CA ASN A 374 -12.28 72.38 101.14
C ASN A 374 -10.77 72.06 101.26
N GLU A 375 -10.39 70.78 101.28
CA GLU A 375 -8.98 70.33 101.28
C GLU A 375 -8.45 70.21 99.84
N ILE A 376 -8.47 71.32 99.10
CA ILE A 376 -8.22 71.34 97.64
C ILE A 376 -6.82 70.80 97.28
N ASP A 377 -5.79 71.12 98.06
CA ASP A 377 -4.43 70.63 97.82
C ASP A 377 -4.31 69.10 97.97
N ASN A 378 -4.99 68.53 98.97
CA ASN A 378 -5.02 67.07 99.18
C ASN A 378 -5.82 66.37 98.06
N ALA A 379 -6.93 66.97 97.63
CA ALA A 379 -7.72 66.47 96.50
C ALA A 379 -6.88 66.44 95.19
N ASN A 380 -6.15 67.52 94.90
CA ASN A 380 -5.28 67.61 93.73
C ASN A 380 -4.14 66.58 93.77
N LYS A 381 -3.54 66.35 94.95
CA LYS A 381 -2.50 65.34 95.14
C LYS A 381 -3.03 63.92 94.93
N TYR A 382 -4.23 63.64 95.45
CA TYR A 382 -4.88 62.34 95.27
C TYR A 382 -5.28 62.10 93.80
N LEU A 383 -5.84 63.10 93.13
CA LEU A 383 -6.16 63.06 91.70
C LEU A 383 -4.91 62.82 90.85
N SER A 384 -3.80 63.48 91.15
CA SER A 384 -2.53 63.28 90.46
C SER A 384 -2.00 61.85 90.64
N LYS A 385 -2.13 61.28 91.85
CA LYS A 385 -1.75 59.89 92.14
C LYS A 385 -2.65 58.90 91.40
N PHE A 386 -3.96 59.14 91.37
CA PHE A 386 -4.93 58.34 90.63
C PHE A 386 -4.71 58.38 89.11
N ALA A 387 -4.45 59.56 88.55
CA ALA A 387 -4.12 59.73 87.14
C ALA A 387 -2.83 58.98 86.75
N ARG A 388 -1.81 59.00 87.63
CA ARG A 388 -0.56 58.25 87.44
C ARG A 388 -0.78 56.73 87.44
N ILE A 389 -1.57 56.21 88.39
CA ILE A 389 -1.89 54.77 88.45
C ILE A 389 -2.69 54.34 87.21
N THR A 390 -3.72 55.10 86.83
CA THR A 390 -4.56 54.80 85.64
C THR A 390 -3.74 54.82 84.35
N ARG A 391 -2.82 55.79 84.20
CA ARG A 391 -1.90 55.85 83.07
C ARG A 391 -0.95 54.66 83.03
N ASN A 392 -0.45 54.19 84.18
CA ASN A 392 0.42 53.03 84.25
C ASN A 392 -0.30 51.72 83.87
N VAL A 393 -1.56 51.55 84.31
CA VAL A 393 -2.40 50.40 83.93
C VAL A 393 -2.71 50.40 82.43
N LEU A 394 -2.99 51.56 81.83
CA LEU A 394 -3.25 51.69 80.39
C LEU A 394 -1.99 51.54 79.52
N ASN A 395 -0.82 51.91 80.04
CA ASN A 395 0.45 51.83 79.33
C ASN A 395 1.17 50.49 79.52
N ASN A 396 0.51 49.49 80.11
CA ASN A 396 1.00 48.11 80.21
C ASN A 396 2.42 48.01 80.82
N THR A 397 2.74 48.88 81.78
CA THR A 397 4.03 48.87 82.48
C THR A 397 3.83 48.12 83.79
N ASP A 398 4.40 46.92 83.86
CA ASP A 398 4.40 45.94 84.96
C ASP A 398 3.67 46.34 86.25
N LEU A 399 2.61 45.58 86.55
CA LEU A 399 1.90 45.59 87.82
C LEU A 399 2.89 45.45 88.97
N ILE A 400 3.07 46.51 89.76
CA ILE A 400 3.84 46.45 91.00
C ILE A 400 3.11 45.51 91.95
N SER A 401 3.79 44.42 92.34
CA SER A 401 3.32 43.45 93.32
C SER A 401 2.88 44.13 94.63
N LEU A 402 1.72 43.71 95.16
CA LEU A 402 1.12 44.12 96.44
C LEU A 402 2.03 43.93 97.68
N ALA A 403 3.25 43.41 97.51
CA ALA A 403 4.24 43.24 98.58
C ALA A 403 5.01 44.53 98.96
N GLN A 404 4.84 45.65 98.23
CA GLN A 404 5.60 46.89 98.49
C GLN A 404 4.83 47.99 99.25
N GLU A 405 3.62 47.72 99.77
CA GLU A 405 2.83 48.70 100.55
C GLU A 405 2.77 48.36 102.05
N LYS A 406 3.90 47.99 102.64
CA LYS A 406 4.12 48.04 104.10
C LYS A 406 5.59 48.32 104.43
N THR A 407 5.97 49.59 104.38
CA THR A 407 6.85 50.25 105.36
C THR A 407 6.72 51.76 105.27
#